data_AF-A0A841VIN0-F1
#
_entry.id   AF-A0A841VIN0-F1
#
_cell.length_a   1.000
_cell.length_b   1.000
_cell.length_c   1.000
_cell.angle_alpha   90.00
_cell.angle_beta   90.00
_cell.angle_gamma   90.00
#
_symmetry.space_group_name_H-M   'P 1'
#
loop_
_entity.id
_entity.type
_entity.pdbx_description
1 polymer ?
#
loop_
_entity_poly.entity_id
_entity_poly.type
_entity_poly.pdbx_seq_one_letter_code
_entity_poly.pdbx_strand_id
1 'polypeptide(L)' 'MPTQVVQTQPSINAFSSFIQFWEDVKAIAGPYWYPTKSGERAFSDVIRAWGMLILLILLIIALVAVTTFNSFIYRYL' A
#
# COMPACT_ATOMS: atom_id res chain seq x y z
N MET A 1 -5.41 49.85 11.45
CA MET A 1 -6.00 48.94 10.45
C MET A 1 -5.12 47.70 10.40
N PRO A 2 -5.59 46.49 10.78
CA PRO A 2 -4.76 45.31 10.67
C PRO A 2 -4.80 44.77 9.24
N THR A 3 -3.63 44.54 8.67
CA THR A 3 -3.44 44.03 7.32
C THR A 3 -3.84 42.56 7.25
N GLN A 4 -4.83 42.22 6.43
CA GLN A 4 -5.20 40.82 6.15
C GLN A 4 -4.10 40.18 5.30
N VAL A 5 -3.32 39.29 5.91
CA VAL A 5 -2.41 38.42 5.18
C VAL A 5 -3.27 37.29 4.59
N VAL A 6 -3.66 37.44 3.33
CA VAL A 6 -4.21 36.32 2.54
C VAL A 6 -3.05 35.41 2.22
N GLN A 7 -2.79 34.45 3.10
CA GLN A 7 -1.94 33.31 2.81
C GLN A 7 -2.82 32.21 2.23
N THR A 8 -3.17 32.33 0.94
CA THR A 8 -3.68 31.21 0.15
C THR A 8 -2.53 30.26 -0.12
N GLN A 9 -2.13 29.51 0.90
CA GLN A 9 -1.39 28.27 0.71
C GLN A 9 -2.33 27.38 -0.11
N PRO A 10 -2.00 27.00 -1.36
CA PRO A 10 -2.78 25.97 -2.02
C PRO A 10 -2.62 24.74 -1.13
N SER A 11 -3.72 24.20 -0.62
CA SER A 11 -3.72 22.94 0.10
C SER A 11 -3.11 21.91 -0.86
N ILE A 12 -1.81 21.63 -0.69
CA ILE A 12 -1.14 20.55 -1.38
C ILE A 12 -1.83 19.31 -0.84
N ASN A 13 -2.83 18.83 -1.58
CA ASN A 13 -3.60 17.67 -1.22
C ASN A 13 -2.62 16.49 -1.27
N ALA A 14 -2.05 16.13 -0.12
CA ALA A 14 -1.07 15.04 -0.02
C ALA A 14 -1.59 13.72 -0.62
N PHE A 15 -2.92 13.55 -0.62
CA PHE A 15 -3.61 12.48 -1.34
C PHE A 15 -3.44 12.56 -2.85
N SER A 16 -3.52 13.74 -3.47
CA SER A 16 -3.31 13.91 -4.91
C SER A 16 -1.87 13.59 -5.31
N SER A 17 -0.87 14.05 -4.54
CA SER A 17 0.53 13.67 -4.80
C SER A 17 0.78 12.18 -4.61
N PHE A 18 0.11 11.54 -3.65
CA PHE A 18 0.20 10.10 -3.41
C PHE A 18 -0.41 9.29 -4.56
N ILE A 19 -1.58 9.70 -5.06
CA ILE A 19 -2.23 9.05 -6.22
C ILE A 19 -1.36 9.23 -7.48
N GLN A 20 -0.84 10.43 -7.74
CA GLN A 20 0.04 10.71 -8.87
C GLN A 20 1.31 9.86 -8.83
N PHE A 21 1.96 9.77 -7.67
CA PHE A 21 3.13 8.93 -7.48
C PHE A 21 2.85 7.45 -7.82
N TRP A 22 1.73 6.91 -7.36
CA TRP A 22 1.35 5.53 -7.68
C TRP A 22 1.01 5.32 -9.15
N GLU A 23 0.43 6.33 -9.80
CA GLU A 23 0.18 6.32 -11.25
C GLU A 23 1.49 6.26 -12.04
N ASP A 24 2.46 7.09 -11.68
CA ASP A 24 3.80 7.11 -12.30
C ASP A 24 4.54 5.79 -12.09
N VAL A 25 4.53 5.25 -10.86
CA VAL A 25 5.12 3.95 -10.54
C VAL A 25 4.47 2.84 -11.36
N LYS A 26 3.14 2.86 -11.53
CA LYS A 26 2.41 1.89 -12.34
C LYS A 26 2.76 2.03 -13.83
N ALA A 27 2.95 3.23 -14.35
CA ALA A 27 3.35 3.46 -15.74
C ALA A 27 4.75 2.88 -16.04
N ILE A 28 5.69 3.01 -15.11
CA ILE A 28 7.05 2.49 -15.26
C ILE A 28 7.10 0.97 -15.05
N ALA A 29 6.41 0.46 -14.03
CA ALA A 29 6.46 -0.95 -13.67
C ALA A 29 5.51 -1.83 -14.50
N GLY A 30 4.46 -1.24 -15.09
CA GLY A 30 3.43 -1.94 -15.86
C GLY A 30 3.97 -2.85 -16.97
N PRO A 31 4.88 -2.38 -17.85
CA PRO A 31 5.50 -3.19 -18.90
C PRO A 31 6.33 -4.37 -18.38
N TYR A 32 6.87 -4.29 -17.16
CA TYR A 32 7.65 -5.36 -16.52
C TYR A 32 6.78 -6.32 -15.71
N TRP A 33 5.56 -5.90 -15.37
CA TRP A 33 4.63 -6.66 -14.54
C TRP A 33 3.88 -7.74 -15.33
N TYR A 34 3.62 -7.50 -16.63
CA TYR A 34 2.89 -8.42 -17.49
C TYR A 34 3.78 -8.89 -18.64
N PRO A 35 4.01 -10.20 -18.81
CA PRO A 35 4.84 -10.69 -19.91
C PRO A 35 4.15 -10.35 -21.24
N THR A 36 4.81 -9.55 -22.06
CA THR A 36 4.37 -9.17 -23.41
C THR A 36 4.51 -10.30 -24.44
N LYS A 37 5.09 -11.44 -24.02
CA LYS A 37 5.27 -12.65 -24.83
C LYS A 37 4.62 -13.83 -24.15
N SER A 38 3.82 -14.58 -24.90
CA SER A 38 3.20 -15.82 -24.46
C SER A 38 4.27 -16.91 -24.30
N GLY A 39 4.72 -17.19 -23.06
CA GLY A 39 5.45 -18.43 -22.76
C GLY A 39 6.63 -18.35 -21.78
N GLU A 40 7.11 -17.16 -21.39
CA GLU A 40 8.35 -17.07 -20.57
C GLU A 40 8.10 -17.04 -19.04
N ARG A 41 6.85 -16.87 -18.59
CA ARG A 41 6.42 -17.07 -17.20
C ARG A 41 4.93 -17.39 -17.18
N ALA A 42 4.54 -18.55 -16.64
CA ALA A 42 3.13 -18.84 -16.47
C ALA A 42 2.54 -17.83 -15.48
N PHE A 43 1.61 -16.99 -15.94
CA PHE A 43 0.83 -16.03 -15.15
C PHE A 43 0.37 -16.59 -13.79
N SER A 44 0.07 -17.90 -13.78
CA SER A 44 -0.25 -18.70 -12.60
C SER A 44 0.80 -18.61 -11.48
N ASP A 45 2.09 -18.77 -11.78
CA ASP A 45 3.14 -18.80 -10.76
C ASP A 45 3.37 -17.43 -10.12
N VAL A 46 3.25 -16.36 -10.92
CA VAL A 46 3.38 -14.99 -10.44
C VAL A 46 2.20 -14.65 -9.51
N ILE A 47 0.96 -14.91 -9.94
CA ILE A 47 -0.22 -14.66 -9.10
C ILE A 47 -0.21 -15.53 -7.85
N ARG A 48 0.23 -16.78 -7.96
CA ARG A 48 0.35 -17.68 -6.80
C ARG A 48 1.37 -17.15 -5.80
N ALA A 49 2.52 -16.65 -6.26
CA ALA A 49 3.51 -16.03 -5.39
C ALA A 49 2.97 -14.76 -4.71
N TRP A 50 2.31 -13.87 -5.46
CA TRP A 50 1.67 -12.67 -4.91
C TRP A 50 0.56 -13.00 -3.90
N GLY A 51 -0.27 -14.01 -4.20
CA GLY A 51 -1.29 -14.50 -3.29
C GLY A 51 -0.71 -15.06 -1.99
N MET A 52 0.35 -15.87 -2.07
CA MET A 52 1.06 -16.38 -0.89
C MET A 52 1.69 -15.25 -0.07
N LEU A 53 2.24 -14.22 -0.73
CA LEU A 53 2.80 -13.05 -0.07
C LEU A 53 1.72 -12.26 0.70
N ILE A 54 0.58 -12.00 0.07
CA ILE A 54 -0.55 -11.31 0.72
C ILE A 54 -1.06 -12.13 1.91
N LEU A 55 -1.21 -13.45 1.74
CA LEU A 55 -1.63 -14.35 2.82
C LEU A 55 -0.64 -14.30 3.98
N LEU A 56 0.66 -14.34 3.71
CA LEU A 56 1.71 -14.24 4.72
C LEU A 56 1.62 -12.91 5.50
N ILE A 57 1.43 -11.79 4.81
CA ILE A 57 1.24 -10.48 5.46
C ILE A 57 0.02 -10.50 6.38
N LEU A 58 -1.12 -10.99 5.89
CA LEU A 58 -2.35 -11.09 6.69
C LEU A 58 -2.13 -11.96 7.93
N LEU A 59 -1.39 -13.06 7.79
CA LEU A 59 -1.09 -13.98 8.88
C LEU A 59 -0.21 -13.31 9.95
N ILE A 60 0.80 -12.53 9.53
CA ILE A 60 1.64 -11.75 10.45
C ILE A 60 0.80 -10.70 11.19
N ILE A 61 -0.04 -9.95 10.48
CA ILE A 61 -0.92 -8.94 11.09
C ILE A 61 -1.86 -9.61 12.11
N ALA A 62 -2.49 -10.72 11.73
CA ALA A 62 -3.38 -11.47 12.62
C ALA A 62 -2.65 -11.97 13.88
N LEU A 63 -1.44 -12.53 13.72
CA LEU A 63 -0.63 -12.98 14.85
C LEU A 63 -0.32 -11.84 15.81
N VAL A 64 0.18 -10.71 15.30
CA VAL A 64 0.49 -9.52 16.11
C VAL A 64 -0.75 -8.94 16.78
N ALA A 65 -1.89 -8.94 16.09
CA ALA A 65 -3.16 -8.48 16.64
C ALA A 65 -3.60 -9.37 17.81
N VAL A 66 -3.55 -10.69 17.65
CA VAL A 66 -3.87 -11.64 18.72
C VAL A 66 -2.94 -11.47 19.91
N THR A 67 -1.62 -11.36 19.69
CA THR A 67 -0.67 -11.19 20.79
C THR A 67 -0.90 -9.89 21.55
N THR A 68 -1.16 -8.80 20.83
CA THR A 68 -1.41 -7.47 21.44
C THR A 68 -2.74 -7.46 22.17
N PHE A 69 -3.78 -8.01 21.57
CA PHE A 69 -5.09 -8.14 22.19
C PHE A 69 -5.02 -8.98 23.47
N ASN A 70 -4.37 -10.14 23.42
CA ASN A 70 -4.23 -11.00 24.57
C ASN A 70 -3.44 -10.31 25.70
N SER A 71 -2.34 -9.62 25.37
CA SER A 71 -1.59 -8.82 26.34
C SER A 71 -2.42 -7.69 26.95
N PHE A 72 -3.33 -7.09 26.18
CA PHE A 72 -4.24 -6.06 26.69
C PHE A 72 -5.24 -6.65 27.68
N ILE A 73 -5.87 -7.78 27.33
CA ILE A 73 -6.80 -8.48 28.23
C ILE A 73 -6.11 -8.80 29.55
N TYR A 74 -4.99 -9.53 29.53
CA TYR A 74 -4.30 -9.96 30.77
C TYR A 74 -3.80 -8.82 31.66
N ARG A 75 -3.63 -7.61 31.11
CA ARG A 75 -3.05 -6.48 31.84
C ARG A 75 -4.09 -5.47 32.32
N TYR A 76 -5.20 -5.32 31.61
CA TYR A 76 -6.15 -4.23 31.84
C TYR A 76 -7.59 -4.69 32.11
N LEU A 77 -7.93 -5.95 31.87
CA LEU A 77 -9.20 -6.58 32.22
C LEU A 77 -9.00 -7.63 33.31
#